data_AF-A0A3D3PF09-F1
#
_entry.id   AF-A0A3D3PF09-F1
#
_cell.length_a   1.000
_cell.length_b   1.000
_cell.length_c   1.000
_cell.angle_alpha   90.00
_cell.angle_beta   90.00
_cell.angle_gamma   90.00
#
_symmetry.space_group_name_H-M   'P 1'
#
loop_
_entity.id
_entity.type
_entity.pdbx_description
1 polymer ?
#
loop_
_entity_poly.entity_id
_entity_poly.type
_entity_poly.pdbx_seq_one_letter_code
_entity_poly.pdbx_strand_id
1 'polypeptide(L)'
;MKRFIFFLLILLGSQFNASSQTAYTIPANVKKILFLGNSITYAGQYVTDIEAYLTIRYPERHFEIINVGLPSETVSGLSEDGHADGKFPRPDLHERLARVLAQTKPDLVFASYGMNDGIYLPFDDSRFQKFKEGINWLHEQVVKSGATIIHLTPPIFDERKGKAYANVLDIYSDWLISLRYTANWNVADIHWPMKKYLEDKRLIDTAYAFAQDGVHPNETGHWIMAKGLLLFLGEASVANAENIKIAMSSHPNGEQILKLIGQRQAIMKDAWLTATGHKRPGMKTGLPLNEAQKKADEIESQIRNLLK
;
A
#
# COMPACT_ATOMS: atom_id res chain seq x y z
N MET A 1 -46.23 9.66 -59.35
CA MET A 1 -45.32 8.60 -58.86
C MET A 1 -44.40 9.18 -57.79
N LYS A 2 -44.52 8.63 -56.57
CA LYS A 2 -43.61 8.63 -55.39
C LYS A 2 -42.91 9.95 -54.98
N ARG A 3 -43.48 10.60 -53.96
CA ARG A 3 -42.77 11.54 -53.06
C ARG A 3 -41.93 10.73 -52.05
N PHE A 4 -40.63 10.98 -51.98
CA PHE A 4 -39.77 10.45 -50.92
C PHE A 4 -39.60 11.52 -49.84
N ILE A 5 -39.99 11.19 -48.61
CA ILE A 5 -39.74 11.99 -47.41
C ILE A 5 -38.47 11.43 -46.78
N PHE A 6 -37.42 12.25 -46.68
CA PHE A 6 -36.21 11.92 -45.92
C PHE A 6 -36.44 12.35 -44.46
N PHE A 7 -36.54 11.38 -43.55
CA PHE A 7 -36.49 11.64 -42.12
C PHE A 7 -35.03 11.64 -41.67
N LEU A 8 -34.54 12.79 -41.22
CA LEU A 8 -33.24 12.92 -40.57
C LEU A 8 -33.40 12.57 -39.08
N LEU A 9 -32.97 11.39 -38.67
CA LEU A 9 -32.90 10.99 -37.27
C LEU A 9 -31.69 11.67 -36.62
N ILE A 10 -31.94 12.72 -35.84
CA ILE A 10 -30.94 13.33 -34.95
C ILE A 10 -30.81 12.43 -33.72
N LEU A 11 -29.77 11.62 -33.67
CA LEU A 11 -29.35 10.91 -32.46
C LEU A 11 -28.74 11.94 -31.49
N LEU A 12 -29.54 12.37 -30.51
CA LEU A 12 -29.06 13.04 -29.30
C LEU A 12 -28.22 12.02 -28.51
N GLY A 13 -26.90 12.04 -28.74
CA GLY A 13 -25.95 11.31 -27.91
C GLY A 13 -25.97 11.90 -26.51
N SER A 14 -26.61 11.21 -25.57
CA SER A 14 -26.45 11.47 -24.15
C SER A 14 -24.99 11.22 -23.79
N GLN A 15 -24.25 12.30 -23.56
CA GLN A 15 -22.92 12.24 -22.97
C GLN A 15 -23.08 11.68 -21.55
N PHE A 16 -22.80 10.39 -21.40
CA PHE A 16 -22.45 9.84 -20.10
C PHE A 16 -21.15 10.51 -19.70
N ASN A 17 -21.23 11.53 -18.85
CA ASN A 17 -20.09 11.93 -18.03
C ASN A 17 -19.75 10.71 -17.17
N ALA A 18 -18.78 9.93 -17.61
CA ALA A 18 -18.09 9.01 -16.73
C ALA A 18 -17.50 9.89 -15.62
N SER A 19 -18.13 9.89 -14.45
CA SER A 19 -17.52 10.45 -13.26
C SER A 19 -16.22 9.70 -13.05
N SER A 20 -15.11 10.33 -13.47
CA SER A 20 -13.79 10.00 -12.95
C SER A 20 -13.93 9.92 -11.43
N GLN A 21 -13.55 8.78 -10.85
CA GLN A 21 -13.68 8.55 -9.43
C GLN A 21 -13.05 9.75 -8.70
N THR A 22 -13.87 10.49 -7.95
CA THR A 22 -13.40 11.65 -7.18
C THR A 22 -12.24 11.19 -6.31
N ALA A 23 -11.08 11.84 -6.48
CA ALA A 23 -9.89 11.50 -5.71
C ALA A 23 -10.19 11.57 -4.21
N TYR A 24 -9.70 10.59 -3.46
CA TYR A 24 -9.92 10.53 -2.03
C TYR A 24 -9.08 11.62 -1.35
N THR A 25 -9.69 12.52 -0.60
CA THR A 25 -8.94 13.51 0.19
C THR A 25 -8.88 13.05 1.64
N ILE A 26 -7.68 13.02 2.25
CA ILE A 26 -7.53 12.67 3.66
C ILE A 26 -8.30 13.69 4.54
N PRO A 27 -9.36 13.27 5.26
CA PRO A 27 -10.18 14.17 6.07
C PRO A 27 -9.35 14.97 7.07
N ALA A 28 -9.72 16.23 7.34
CA ALA A 28 -8.91 17.15 8.16
C ALA A 28 -8.66 16.66 9.60
N ASN A 29 -9.58 15.86 10.14
CA ASN A 29 -9.49 15.28 11.47
C ASN A 29 -8.55 14.06 11.56
N VAL A 30 -8.12 13.47 10.44
CA VAL A 30 -7.15 12.37 10.45
C VAL A 30 -5.79 12.88 10.94
N LYS A 31 -5.27 12.22 11.97
CA LYS A 31 -3.95 12.43 12.56
C LYS A 31 -3.10 11.17 12.53
N LYS A 32 -3.67 10.00 12.85
CA LYS A 32 -2.97 8.71 12.90
C LYS A 32 -3.28 7.87 11.68
N ILE A 33 -2.25 7.54 10.92
CA ILE A 33 -2.34 6.73 9.70
C ILE A 33 -1.54 5.44 9.91
N LEU A 34 -2.22 4.30 9.90
CA LEU A 34 -1.62 2.98 10.06
C LEU A 34 -1.42 2.30 8.71
N PHE A 35 -0.22 1.80 8.45
CA PHE A 35 0.09 0.90 7.34
C PHE A 35 0.17 -0.54 7.84
N LEU A 36 -0.74 -1.38 7.32
CA LEU A 36 -0.76 -2.83 7.52
C LEU A 36 -0.35 -3.55 6.24
N GLY A 37 0.35 -4.67 6.39
CA GLY A 37 0.76 -5.52 5.28
C GLY A 37 1.87 -6.47 5.67
N ASN A 38 2.52 -7.02 4.65
CA ASN A 38 3.53 -8.06 4.82
C ASN A 38 4.98 -7.50 4.84
N SER A 39 5.94 -8.26 4.29
CA SER A 39 7.36 -7.92 4.23
C SER A 39 7.64 -6.65 3.43
N ILE A 40 6.84 -6.35 2.40
CA ILE A 40 7.02 -5.16 1.57
C ILE A 40 6.63 -3.90 2.36
N THR A 41 5.54 -3.98 3.14
CA THR A 41 5.18 -2.94 4.12
C THR A 41 6.22 -2.83 5.22
N TYR A 42 6.72 -3.95 5.76
CA TYR A 42 7.78 -3.94 6.77
C TYR A 42 9.11 -3.32 6.24
N ALA A 43 9.48 -3.54 4.98
CA ALA A 43 10.62 -2.86 4.37
C ALA A 43 10.38 -1.34 4.32
N GLY A 44 9.18 -0.95 3.93
CA GLY A 44 8.60 0.36 4.30
C GLY A 44 9.08 1.56 3.50
N GLN A 45 9.90 1.41 2.46
CA GLN A 45 10.38 2.56 1.69
C GLN A 45 9.23 3.37 1.07
N TYR A 46 8.20 2.70 0.54
CA TYR A 46 7.02 3.42 0.02
C TYR A 46 6.27 4.19 1.12
N VAL A 47 6.23 3.67 2.35
CA VAL A 47 5.63 4.34 3.50
C VAL A 47 6.43 5.59 3.85
N THR A 48 7.76 5.48 3.89
CA THR A 48 8.69 6.61 4.08
C THR A 48 8.51 7.68 3.01
N ASP A 49 8.37 7.30 1.73
CA ASP A 49 8.17 8.23 0.62
C ASP A 49 6.85 8.99 0.74
N ILE A 50 5.77 8.29 1.11
CA ILE A 50 4.44 8.91 1.36
C ILE A 50 4.52 9.88 2.54
N GLU A 51 5.14 9.48 3.64
CA GLU A 51 5.27 10.32 4.83
C GLU A 51 6.09 11.58 4.55
N ALA A 52 7.21 11.45 3.84
CA ALA A 52 8.05 12.58 3.46
C ALA A 52 7.28 13.57 2.57
N TYR A 53 6.58 13.05 1.55
CA TYR A 53 5.75 13.89 0.70
C TYR A 53 4.66 14.62 1.48
N LEU A 54 3.88 13.92 2.31
CA LEU A 54 2.79 14.52 3.09
C LEU A 54 3.29 15.51 4.15
N THR A 55 4.45 15.24 4.76
CA THR A 55 5.08 16.12 5.74
C THR A 55 5.48 17.47 5.12
N ILE A 56 6.06 17.45 3.92
CA ILE A 56 6.44 18.66 3.19
C ILE A 56 5.21 19.37 2.64
N ARG A 57 4.25 18.62 2.09
CA ARG A 57 3.06 19.19 1.45
C ARG A 57 2.09 19.81 2.47
N TYR A 58 1.99 19.20 3.65
CA TYR A 58 1.03 19.57 4.69
C TYR A 58 1.70 19.65 6.07
N PRO A 59 2.65 20.57 6.27
CA PRO A 59 3.46 20.64 7.50
C PRO A 59 2.58 20.81 8.76
N GLU A 60 1.48 21.55 8.67
CA GLU A 60 0.54 21.81 9.79
C GLU A 60 -0.33 20.60 10.17
N ARG A 61 -0.41 19.56 9.32
CA ARG A 61 -1.27 18.40 9.59
C ARG A 61 -0.70 17.52 10.70
N HIS A 62 0.63 17.43 10.78
CA HIS A 62 1.38 16.61 11.74
C HIS A 62 0.87 15.17 11.79
N PHE A 63 0.86 14.49 10.65
CA PHE A 63 0.47 13.09 10.58
C PHE A 63 1.42 12.20 11.38
N GLU A 64 0.87 11.34 12.23
CA GLU A 64 1.60 10.21 12.81
C GLU A 64 1.40 9.00 11.88
N ILE A 65 2.44 8.65 11.12
CA ILE A 65 2.40 7.50 10.21
C ILE A 65 3.07 6.29 10.85
N ILE A 66 2.28 5.25 11.09
CA ILE A 66 2.67 4.05 11.84
C ILE A 66 2.78 2.88 10.86
N ASN A 67 3.98 2.30 10.73
CA ASN A 67 4.20 1.10 9.96
C ASN A 67 4.19 -0.14 10.86
N VAL A 68 3.22 -1.03 10.66
CA VAL A 68 3.12 -2.31 11.39
C VAL A 68 3.01 -3.49 10.43
N GLY A 69 3.80 -3.44 9.35
CA GLY A 69 3.98 -4.59 8.45
C GLY A 69 4.67 -5.76 9.14
N LEU A 70 4.28 -6.99 8.81
CA LEU A 70 4.88 -8.21 9.34
C LEU A 70 5.33 -9.14 8.20
N PRO A 71 6.63 -9.44 8.05
CA PRO A 71 7.09 -10.32 6.97
C PRO A 71 6.41 -11.69 6.95
N SER A 72 6.21 -12.24 5.75
CA SER A 72 5.50 -13.51 5.50
C SER A 72 3.99 -13.54 5.83
N GLU A 73 3.43 -12.49 6.45
CA GLU A 73 2.04 -12.48 6.91
C GLU A 73 1.03 -12.60 5.75
N THR A 74 -0.04 -13.35 5.99
CA THR A 74 -1.25 -13.43 5.17
C THR A 74 -2.45 -12.81 5.89
N VAL A 75 -3.43 -12.35 5.12
CA VAL A 75 -4.78 -12.07 5.61
C VAL A 75 -5.70 -13.26 5.34
N SER A 76 -5.37 -14.13 4.38
CA SER A 76 -6.12 -15.35 4.10
C SER A 76 -5.99 -16.44 5.18
N GLY A 77 -5.02 -16.31 6.09
CA GLY A 77 -4.67 -17.33 7.07
C GLY A 77 -4.01 -18.58 6.47
N LEU A 78 -3.71 -18.57 5.16
CA LEU A 78 -3.09 -19.70 4.50
C LEU A 78 -1.58 -19.76 4.75
N SER A 79 -1.05 -20.99 4.76
CA SER A 79 0.37 -21.30 4.77
C SER A 79 0.58 -22.56 3.94
N GLU A 80 1.58 -22.55 3.06
CA GLU A 80 2.05 -23.74 2.36
C GLU A 80 2.80 -24.69 3.29
N ASP A 81 2.80 -25.98 2.93
CA ASP A 81 3.61 -26.99 3.58
C ASP A 81 5.10 -26.66 3.42
N GLY A 82 5.83 -26.76 4.53
CA GLY A 82 7.27 -26.50 4.54
C GLY A 82 7.66 -25.02 4.48
N HIS A 83 6.74 -24.07 4.70
CA HIS A 83 7.07 -22.64 4.78
C HIS A 83 8.30 -22.40 5.69
N ALA A 84 9.23 -21.56 5.20
CA ALA A 84 10.50 -21.26 5.87
C ALA A 84 11.30 -22.52 6.27
N ASP A 85 11.41 -23.50 5.36
CA ASP A 85 12.04 -24.80 5.58
C ASP A 85 11.42 -25.57 6.76
N GLY A 86 10.12 -25.41 6.96
CA GLY A 86 9.37 -26.02 8.06
C GLY A 86 9.57 -25.37 9.44
N LYS A 87 10.27 -24.23 9.53
CA LYS A 87 10.55 -23.57 10.81
C LYS A 87 9.30 -22.97 11.46
N PHE A 88 8.37 -22.45 10.67
CA PHE A 88 7.11 -21.87 11.15
C PHE A 88 6.10 -21.74 9.99
N PRO A 89 4.78 -21.82 10.24
CA PRO A 89 3.77 -21.48 9.24
C PRO A 89 3.76 -19.97 9.00
N ARG A 90 3.20 -19.52 7.87
CA ARG A 90 2.99 -18.09 7.63
C ARG A 90 2.23 -17.44 8.80
N PRO A 91 2.67 -16.26 9.29
CA PRO A 91 1.88 -15.48 10.24
C PRO A 91 0.51 -15.12 9.66
N ASP A 92 -0.50 -15.07 10.52
CA ASP A 92 -1.87 -14.72 10.15
C ASP A 92 -2.26 -13.42 10.85
N LEU A 93 -2.73 -12.43 10.08
CA LEU A 93 -3.17 -11.14 10.62
C LEU A 93 -4.28 -11.29 11.68
N HIS A 94 -5.14 -12.32 11.57
CA HIS A 94 -6.18 -12.63 12.56
C HIS A 94 -5.62 -12.77 13.98
N GLU A 95 -4.36 -13.18 14.11
CA GLU A 95 -3.69 -13.38 15.38
C GLU A 95 -3.46 -12.07 16.14
N ARG A 96 -3.20 -10.96 15.44
CA ARG A 96 -2.67 -9.74 16.07
C ARG A 96 -3.48 -8.48 15.83
N LEU A 97 -4.37 -8.44 14.83
CA LEU A 97 -5.04 -7.20 14.41
C LEU A 97 -5.73 -6.47 15.57
N ALA A 98 -6.46 -7.19 16.43
CA ALA A 98 -7.15 -6.59 17.57
C ALA A 98 -6.20 -5.82 18.50
N ARG A 99 -5.01 -6.38 18.79
CA ARG A 99 -3.98 -5.69 19.60
C ARG A 99 -3.40 -4.49 18.87
N VAL A 100 -3.13 -4.63 17.57
CA VAL A 100 -2.63 -3.54 16.74
C VAL A 100 -3.59 -2.36 16.75
N LEU A 101 -4.87 -2.57 16.47
CA LEU A 101 -5.90 -1.52 16.46
C LEU A 101 -6.08 -0.89 17.85
N ALA A 102 -6.15 -1.70 18.91
CA ALA A 102 -6.33 -1.21 20.28
C ALA A 102 -5.17 -0.32 20.77
N GLN A 103 -3.93 -0.63 20.39
CA GLN A 103 -2.75 0.12 20.81
C GLN A 103 -2.49 1.34 19.92
N THR A 104 -2.62 1.20 18.60
CA THR A 104 -2.33 2.30 17.65
C THR A 104 -3.46 3.31 17.52
N LYS A 105 -4.72 2.87 17.69
CA LYS A 105 -5.94 3.69 17.57
C LYS A 105 -5.92 4.58 16.31
N PRO A 106 -5.83 4.00 15.10
CA PRO A 106 -5.67 4.77 13.88
C PRO A 106 -6.99 5.48 13.51
N ASP A 107 -6.87 6.63 12.83
CA ASP A 107 -8.01 7.27 12.15
C ASP A 107 -8.19 6.71 10.73
N LEU A 108 -7.07 6.37 10.09
CA LEU A 108 -7.00 5.85 8.73
C LEU A 108 -6.05 4.66 8.66
N VAL A 109 -6.45 3.61 7.95
CA VAL A 109 -5.64 2.42 7.69
C VAL A 109 -5.43 2.24 6.19
N PHE A 110 -4.17 2.12 5.79
CA PHE A 110 -3.77 1.60 4.48
C PHE A 110 -3.39 0.13 4.64
N ALA A 111 -4.07 -0.77 3.92
CA ALA A 111 -3.86 -2.21 4.01
C ALA A 111 -3.38 -2.80 2.67
N SER A 112 -2.22 -3.45 2.65
CA SER A 112 -1.65 -4.08 1.45
C SER A 112 -1.40 -5.57 1.68
N TYR A 113 -2.33 -6.42 1.25
CA TYR A 113 -2.27 -7.88 1.31
C TYR A 113 -2.54 -8.51 -0.06
N GLY A 114 -2.13 -9.77 -0.25
CA GLY A 114 -2.30 -10.55 -1.48
C GLY A 114 -1.03 -11.31 -1.90
N MET A 115 0.15 -10.70 -1.74
CA MET A 115 1.44 -11.28 -2.19
C MET A 115 1.75 -12.66 -1.58
N ASN A 116 1.35 -12.90 -0.34
CA ASN A 116 1.59 -14.19 0.34
C ASN A 116 0.35 -15.10 0.32
N ASP A 117 -0.81 -14.53 0.02
CA ASP A 117 -2.12 -15.12 0.32
C ASP A 117 -2.49 -16.25 -0.63
N GLY A 118 -1.94 -16.25 -1.85
CA GLY A 118 -2.02 -17.36 -2.78
C GLY A 118 -0.92 -18.42 -2.60
N ILE A 119 -0.07 -18.27 -1.58
CA ILE A 119 0.99 -19.21 -1.16
C ILE A 119 1.91 -19.68 -2.30
N TYR A 120 2.16 -18.80 -3.28
CA TYR A 120 3.06 -19.05 -4.42
C TYR A 120 2.67 -20.24 -5.31
N LEU A 121 1.38 -20.62 -5.30
CA LEU A 121 0.81 -21.67 -6.15
C LEU A 121 -0.04 -21.07 -7.29
N PRO A 122 -0.30 -21.81 -8.40
CA PRO A 122 -1.23 -21.37 -9.44
C PRO A 122 -2.60 -20.99 -8.88
N PHE A 123 -3.37 -20.22 -9.67
CA PHE A 123 -4.72 -19.81 -9.26
C PHE A 123 -5.59 -21.02 -8.90
N ASP A 124 -6.39 -20.82 -7.86
CA ASP A 124 -7.34 -21.79 -7.33
C ASP A 124 -8.45 -21.04 -6.60
N ASP A 125 -9.69 -21.42 -6.90
CA ASP A 125 -10.86 -20.73 -6.38
C ASP A 125 -10.98 -20.83 -4.86
N SER A 126 -10.52 -21.92 -4.23
CA SER A 126 -10.59 -22.08 -2.78
C SER A 126 -9.61 -21.13 -2.06
N ARG A 127 -8.38 -21.00 -2.58
CA ARG A 127 -7.40 -20.03 -2.06
C ARG A 127 -7.84 -18.61 -2.29
N PHE A 128 -8.38 -18.32 -3.47
CA PHE A 128 -8.94 -17.01 -3.76
C PHE A 128 -10.11 -16.68 -2.83
N GLN A 129 -11.00 -17.63 -2.55
CA GLN A 129 -12.09 -17.44 -1.61
C GLN A 129 -11.57 -17.12 -0.19
N LYS A 130 -10.50 -17.79 0.27
CA LYS A 130 -9.85 -17.47 1.55
C LYS A 130 -9.25 -16.06 1.58
N PHE A 131 -8.62 -15.62 0.49
CA PHE A 131 -8.14 -14.25 0.36
C PHE A 131 -9.31 -13.23 0.45
N LYS A 132 -10.41 -13.47 -0.26
CA LYS A 132 -11.60 -12.61 -0.19
C LYS A 132 -12.18 -12.55 1.22
N GLU A 133 -12.31 -13.70 1.89
CA GLU A 133 -12.77 -13.78 3.28
C GLU A 133 -11.89 -12.96 4.22
N GLY A 134 -10.56 -13.11 4.11
CA GLY A 134 -9.61 -12.34 4.91
C GLY A 134 -9.69 -10.83 4.68
N ILE A 135 -9.77 -10.39 3.41
CA ILE A 135 -9.91 -8.97 3.08
C ILE A 135 -11.23 -8.38 3.61
N ASN A 136 -12.34 -9.12 3.51
CA ASN A 136 -13.62 -8.69 4.06
C ASN A 136 -13.58 -8.60 5.59
N TRP A 137 -13.06 -9.63 6.25
CA TRP A 137 -12.87 -9.63 7.69
C TRP A 137 -12.00 -8.44 8.15
N LEU A 138 -10.87 -8.19 7.49
CA LEU A 138 -9.99 -7.07 7.81
C LEU A 138 -10.73 -5.73 7.67
N HIS A 139 -11.47 -5.53 6.58
CA HIS A 139 -12.26 -4.34 6.37
C HIS A 139 -13.25 -4.13 7.52
N GLU A 140 -14.02 -5.16 7.87
CA GLU A 140 -15.01 -5.10 8.94
C GLU A 140 -14.37 -4.78 10.30
N GLN A 141 -13.24 -5.41 10.65
CA GLN A 141 -12.58 -5.17 11.93
C GLN A 141 -12.07 -3.73 12.05
N VAL A 142 -11.52 -3.16 10.97
CA VAL A 142 -11.02 -1.79 10.97
C VAL A 142 -12.16 -0.77 11.02
N VAL A 143 -13.22 -0.97 10.23
CA VAL A 143 -14.41 -0.10 10.28
C VAL A 143 -15.07 -0.18 11.67
N LYS A 144 -15.15 -1.37 12.26
CA LYS A 144 -15.68 -1.56 13.62
C LYS A 144 -14.85 -0.87 14.70
N SER A 145 -13.54 -0.67 14.48
CA SER A 145 -12.72 0.13 15.41
C SER A 145 -12.93 1.64 15.26
N GLY A 146 -13.75 2.08 14.30
CA GLY A 146 -14.03 3.49 14.01
C GLY A 146 -13.05 4.13 13.04
N ALA A 147 -12.09 3.37 12.50
CA ALA A 147 -11.12 3.86 11.53
C ALA A 147 -11.65 3.72 10.10
N THR A 148 -11.22 4.61 9.21
CA THR A 148 -11.42 4.41 7.77
C THR A 148 -10.36 3.44 7.23
N ILE A 149 -10.71 2.58 6.28
CA ILE A 149 -9.76 1.70 5.59
C ILE A 149 -9.70 2.02 4.10
N ILE A 150 -8.48 2.00 3.56
CA ILE A 150 -8.18 2.03 2.13
C ILE A 150 -7.33 0.80 1.83
N HIS A 151 -7.84 -0.09 0.98
CA HIS A 151 -7.08 -1.25 0.52
C HIS A 151 -6.15 -0.84 -0.62
N LEU A 152 -4.90 -1.29 -0.58
CA LEU A 152 -3.99 -1.23 -1.71
C LEU A 152 -4.04 -2.60 -2.39
N THR A 153 -4.14 -2.62 -3.73
CA THR A 153 -3.94 -3.85 -4.49
C THR A 153 -2.55 -4.44 -4.19
N PRO A 154 -2.34 -5.76 -4.19
CA PRO A 154 -1.01 -6.31 -3.98
C PRO A 154 -0.02 -5.80 -5.04
N PRO A 155 1.25 -5.51 -4.69
CA PRO A 155 2.27 -5.22 -5.70
C PRO A 155 2.49 -6.43 -6.61
N ILE A 156 3.12 -6.21 -7.77
CA ILE A 156 3.34 -7.29 -8.74
C ILE A 156 4.32 -8.35 -8.24
N PHE A 157 4.10 -9.59 -8.65
CA PHE A 157 5.10 -10.65 -8.60
C PHE A 157 5.75 -10.74 -9.98
N ASP A 158 7.08 -10.80 -10.04
CA ASP A 158 7.77 -10.87 -11.34
C ASP A 158 7.46 -12.20 -12.03
N GLU A 159 6.75 -12.13 -13.15
CA GLU A 159 6.33 -13.30 -13.93
C GLU A 159 7.49 -14.21 -14.37
N ARG A 160 8.73 -13.69 -14.41
CA ARG A 160 9.93 -14.49 -14.69
C ARG A 160 10.27 -15.47 -13.56
N LYS A 161 9.78 -15.22 -12.35
CA LYS A 161 9.86 -16.14 -11.22
C LYS A 161 8.68 -17.11 -11.15
N GLY A 162 7.64 -16.87 -11.95
CA GLY A 162 6.47 -17.75 -12.04
C GLY A 162 5.25 -17.03 -12.62
N LYS A 163 5.00 -17.23 -13.91
CA LYS A 163 3.87 -16.63 -14.64
C LYS A 163 2.51 -16.96 -14.01
N ALA A 164 2.34 -18.21 -13.56
CA ALA A 164 1.11 -18.66 -12.93
C ALA A 164 0.80 -17.86 -11.65
N TYR A 165 1.81 -17.54 -10.85
CA TYR A 165 1.61 -16.77 -9.63
C TYR A 165 1.48 -15.26 -9.87
N ALA A 166 2.20 -14.72 -10.86
CA ALA A 166 1.96 -13.34 -11.31
C ALA A 166 0.49 -13.14 -11.70
N ASN A 167 -0.10 -14.09 -12.42
CA ASN A 167 -1.53 -14.06 -12.77
C ASN A 167 -2.47 -14.18 -11.55
N VAL A 168 -2.06 -14.84 -10.46
CA VAL A 168 -2.84 -14.81 -9.20
C VAL A 168 -2.95 -13.39 -8.67
N LEU A 169 -1.86 -12.63 -8.68
CA LEU A 169 -1.86 -11.25 -8.19
C LEU A 169 -2.61 -10.30 -9.14
N ASP A 170 -2.61 -10.56 -10.45
CA ASP A 170 -3.49 -9.86 -11.40
C ASP A 170 -4.96 -10.04 -10.98
N ILE A 171 -5.40 -11.30 -10.80
CA ILE A 171 -6.78 -11.63 -10.43
C ILE A 171 -7.18 -11.03 -9.07
N TYR A 172 -6.30 -11.12 -8.07
CA TYR A 172 -6.56 -10.57 -6.74
C TYR A 172 -6.70 -9.05 -6.78
N SER A 173 -5.87 -8.38 -7.60
CA SER A 173 -5.91 -6.93 -7.79
C SER A 173 -7.18 -6.49 -8.50
N ASP A 174 -7.58 -7.17 -9.58
CA ASP A 174 -8.82 -6.87 -10.31
C ASP A 174 -10.05 -7.04 -9.43
N TRP A 175 -10.08 -8.08 -8.61
CA TRP A 175 -11.16 -8.27 -7.66
C TRP A 175 -11.21 -7.15 -6.62
N LEU A 176 -10.08 -6.75 -6.03
CA LEU A 176 -10.03 -5.61 -5.11
C LEU A 176 -10.53 -4.33 -5.78
N ILE A 177 -10.07 -4.03 -7.01
CA ILE A 177 -10.52 -2.86 -7.77
C ILE A 177 -12.03 -2.91 -8.00
N SER A 178 -12.60 -4.09 -8.27
CA SER A 178 -14.05 -4.25 -8.46
C SER A 178 -14.87 -3.81 -7.23
N LEU A 179 -14.32 -3.89 -6.02
CA LEU A 179 -14.98 -3.49 -4.76
C LEU A 179 -15.26 -1.99 -4.69
N ARG A 180 -14.57 -1.17 -5.49
CA ARG A 180 -14.93 0.24 -5.70
C ARG A 180 -16.36 0.41 -6.20
N TYR A 181 -16.84 -0.53 -7.01
CA TYR A 181 -18.14 -0.46 -7.68
C TYR A 181 -19.17 -1.39 -7.03
N THR A 182 -18.74 -2.55 -6.53
CA THR A 182 -19.64 -3.57 -5.97
C THR A 182 -19.90 -3.37 -4.49
N ALA A 183 -18.98 -2.73 -3.75
CA ALA A 183 -19.09 -2.48 -2.31
C ALA A 183 -18.89 -1.01 -1.93
N ASN A 184 -18.62 -0.12 -2.91
CA ASN A 184 -18.30 1.29 -2.69
C ASN A 184 -17.10 1.50 -1.75
N TRP A 185 -16.10 0.61 -1.84
CA TRP A 185 -14.89 0.70 -1.02
C TRP A 185 -13.84 1.61 -1.64
N ASN A 186 -13.04 2.23 -0.77
CA ASN A 186 -11.82 2.89 -1.20
C ASN A 186 -10.71 1.86 -1.44
N VAL A 187 -10.26 1.78 -2.69
CA VAL A 187 -9.16 0.88 -3.09
C VAL A 187 -8.17 1.70 -3.91
N ALA A 188 -6.91 1.77 -3.50
CA ALA A 188 -5.83 2.37 -4.27
C ALA A 188 -5.15 1.30 -5.13
N ASP A 189 -5.05 1.54 -6.44
CA ASP A 189 -4.37 0.62 -7.35
C ASP A 189 -2.90 0.98 -7.45
N ILE A 190 -2.06 0.05 -6.99
CA ILE A 190 -0.60 0.09 -7.16
C ILE A 190 -0.12 -1.03 -8.08
N HIS A 191 -0.95 -2.03 -8.38
CA HIS A 191 -0.57 -3.23 -9.10
C HIS A 191 -0.36 -2.94 -10.59
N TRP A 192 -1.40 -2.45 -11.26
CA TRP A 192 -1.34 -2.23 -12.70
C TRP A 192 -0.36 -1.12 -13.11
N PRO A 193 -0.22 -0.01 -12.35
CA PRO A 193 0.86 0.94 -12.59
C PRO A 193 2.26 0.32 -12.50
N MET A 194 2.51 -0.55 -11.52
CA MET A 194 3.78 -1.27 -11.42
C MET A 194 3.99 -2.21 -12.61
N LYS A 195 2.97 -3.00 -12.97
CA LYS A 195 3.05 -3.95 -14.09
C LYS A 195 3.36 -3.23 -15.39
N LYS A 196 2.61 -2.18 -15.70
CA LYS A 196 2.83 -1.35 -16.89
C LYS A 196 4.25 -0.79 -16.93
N TYR A 197 4.73 -0.24 -15.82
CA TYR A 197 6.09 0.31 -15.79
C TYR A 197 7.15 -0.77 -16.03
N LEU A 198 7.00 -1.96 -15.43
CA LEU A 198 7.90 -3.09 -15.64
C LEU A 198 7.94 -3.52 -17.12
N GLU A 199 6.77 -3.65 -17.74
CA GLU A 199 6.61 -4.01 -19.15
C GLU A 199 7.25 -2.95 -20.07
N ASP A 200 6.94 -1.67 -19.85
CA ASP A 200 7.50 -0.55 -20.62
C ASP A 200 9.04 -0.51 -20.51
N LYS A 201 9.60 -0.72 -19.31
CA LYS A 201 11.06 -0.78 -19.13
C LYS A 201 11.69 -1.99 -19.81
N ARG A 202 11.00 -3.14 -19.84
CA ARG A 202 11.48 -4.36 -20.49
C ARG A 202 11.52 -4.27 -22.01
N LEU A 203 10.81 -3.32 -22.62
CA LEU A 203 10.96 -3.01 -24.05
C LEU A 203 12.33 -2.39 -24.37
N ILE A 204 12.97 -1.75 -23.39
CA ILE A 204 14.26 -1.07 -23.53
C ILE A 204 15.39 -1.93 -22.96
N ASP A 205 15.20 -2.42 -21.73
CA ASP A 205 16.14 -3.28 -21.02
C ASP A 205 15.44 -4.59 -20.65
N THR A 206 15.68 -5.62 -21.46
CA THR A 206 15.10 -6.95 -21.22
C THR A 206 15.57 -7.56 -19.91
N ALA A 207 16.61 -7.09 -19.22
CA ALA A 207 17.01 -7.59 -17.91
C ALA A 207 16.31 -6.87 -16.74
N TYR A 208 15.57 -5.79 -17.01
CA TYR A 208 14.97 -4.96 -15.97
C TYR A 208 14.05 -5.75 -15.03
N ALA A 209 14.22 -5.53 -13.74
CA ALA A 209 13.41 -6.08 -12.67
C ALA A 209 13.36 -5.11 -11.50
N PHE A 210 12.20 -5.01 -10.84
CA PHE A 210 12.13 -4.34 -9.53
C PHE A 210 12.77 -5.17 -8.43
N ALA A 211 12.64 -6.50 -8.51
CA ALA A 211 12.96 -7.42 -7.43
C ALA A 211 13.77 -8.60 -7.97
N GLN A 212 14.94 -8.86 -7.39
CA GLN A 212 15.76 -10.02 -7.78
C GLN A 212 15.08 -11.35 -7.43
N ASP A 213 14.30 -11.38 -6.36
CA ASP A 213 13.51 -12.53 -5.92
C ASP A 213 12.08 -12.53 -6.50
N GLY A 214 11.72 -11.51 -7.27
CA GLY A 214 10.38 -11.32 -7.84
C GLY A 214 9.32 -10.84 -6.86
N VAL A 215 9.66 -10.58 -5.59
CA VAL A 215 8.72 -10.20 -4.53
C VAL A 215 9.03 -8.82 -3.96
N HIS A 216 10.27 -8.56 -3.56
CA HIS A 216 10.63 -7.36 -2.80
C HIS A 216 11.18 -6.26 -3.72
N PRO A 217 10.38 -5.22 -4.02
CA PRO A 217 10.77 -4.21 -5.00
C PRO A 217 11.95 -3.36 -4.50
N ASN A 218 12.78 -2.90 -5.43
CA ASN A 218 13.79 -1.88 -5.20
C ASN A 218 13.17 -0.49 -4.99
N GLU A 219 14.02 0.54 -4.84
CA GLU A 219 13.59 1.93 -4.63
C GLU A 219 12.62 2.42 -5.71
N THR A 220 12.83 2.09 -6.98
CA THR A 220 11.91 2.48 -8.06
C THR A 220 10.54 1.80 -7.90
N GLY A 221 10.51 0.51 -7.57
CA GLY A 221 9.25 -0.20 -7.32
C GLY A 221 8.49 0.38 -6.14
N HIS A 222 9.19 0.67 -5.04
CA HIS A 222 8.61 1.35 -3.88
C HIS A 222 8.06 2.75 -4.22
N TRP A 223 8.78 3.53 -5.03
CA TRP A 223 8.29 4.82 -5.49
C TRP A 223 7.01 4.69 -6.31
N ILE A 224 6.90 3.72 -7.21
CA ILE A 224 5.68 3.53 -8.02
C ILE A 224 4.48 3.20 -7.12
N MET A 225 4.69 2.38 -6.07
CA MET A 225 3.66 2.13 -5.05
C MET A 225 3.24 3.42 -4.34
N ALA A 226 4.21 4.20 -3.86
CA ALA A 226 3.96 5.48 -3.19
C ALA A 226 3.21 6.45 -4.09
N LYS A 227 3.66 6.61 -5.34
CA LYS A 227 3.04 7.45 -6.36
C LYS A 227 1.60 7.02 -6.67
N GLY A 228 1.33 5.72 -6.80
CA GLY A 228 -0.02 5.20 -7.00
C GLY A 228 -0.96 5.60 -5.87
N LEU A 229 -0.50 5.46 -4.61
CA LEU A 229 -1.30 5.89 -3.46
C LEU A 229 -1.47 7.41 -3.40
N LEU A 230 -0.41 8.19 -3.63
CA LEU A 230 -0.48 9.66 -3.62
C LEU A 230 -1.44 10.19 -4.69
N LEU A 231 -1.43 9.61 -5.90
CA LEU A 231 -2.39 9.94 -6.95
C LEU A 231 -3.83 9.59 -6.55
N PHE A 232 -4.05 8.43 -5.92
CA PHE A 232 -5.35 8.06 -5.35
C PHE A 232 -5.81 9.09 -4.28
N LEU A 233 -4.86 9.62 -3.51
CA LEU A 233 -5.08 10.65 -2.49
C LEU A 233 -5.26 12.07 -3.07
N GLY A 234 -5.32 12.22 -4.40
CA GLY A 234 -5.52 13.51 -5.07
C GLY A 234 -4.27 14.35 -5.30
N GLU A 235 -3.08 13.81 -5.03
CA GLU A 235 -1.81 14.51 -5.18
C GLU A 235 -1.33 14.54 -6.64
N ALA A 236 -2.06 15.25 -7.50
CA ALA A 236 -1.78 15.29 -8.94
C ALA A 236 -0.36 15.78 -9.30
N SER A 237 0.30 16.54 -8.42
CA SER A 237 1.69 17.01 -8.61
C SER A 237 2.71 15.88 -8.74
N VAL A 238 2.44 14.67 -8.23
CA VAL A 238 3.39 13.55 -8.35
C VAL A 238 3.28 12.80 -9.69
N ALA A 239 2.29 13.13 -10.53
CA ALA A 239 1.99 12.39 -11.77
C ALA A 239 3.21 12.26 -12.70
N ASN A 240 4.04 13.29 -12.78
CA ASN A 240 5.24 13.31 -13.64
C ASN A 240 6.55 13.12 -12.88
N ALA A 241 6.51 12.89 -11.57
CA ALA A 241 7.72 12.64 -10.79
C ALA A 241 8.23 11.20 -11.02
N GLU A 242 9.50 11.09 -11.42
CA GLU A 242 10.17 9.80 -11.68
C GLU A 242 10.64 9.12 -10.39
N ASN A 243 10.85 9.90 -9.33
CA ASN A 243 11.23 9.43 -8.00
C ASN A 243 10.78 10.42 -6.92
N ILE A 244 10.87 10.01 -5.66
CA ILE A 244 10.49 10.84 -4.50
C ILE A 244 11.30 12.14 -4.41
N LYS A 245 12.58 12.14 -4.80
CA LYS A 245 13.41 13.35 -4.77
C LYS A 245 12.87 14.43 -5.71
N ILE A 246 12.45 14.04 -6.91
CA ILE A 246 11.80 14.95 -7.86
C ILE A 246 10.45 15.44 -7.30
N ALA A 247 9.65 14.54 -6.71
CA ALA A 247 8.35 14.90 -6.13
C ALA A 247 8.46 15.94 -5.01
N MET A 248 9.58 15.97 -4.27
CA MET A 248 9.84 16.91 -3.18
C MET A 248 10.80 18.04 -3.56
N SER A 249 11.23 18.13 -4.82
CA SER A 249 12.25 19.09 -5.28
C SER A 249 11.89 20.56 -5.07
N SER A 250 10.60 20.86 -4.89
CA SER A 250 10.11 22.19 -4.54
C SER A 250 10.54 22.66 -3.14
N HIS A 251 10.99 21.76 -2.27
CA HIS A 251 11.41 22.07 -0.92
C HIS A 251 12.94 21.92 -0.77
N PRO A 252 13.68 22.97 -0.36
CA PRO A 252 15.14 22.99 -0.38
C PRO A 252 15.77 21.89 0.50
N ASN A 253 15.10 21.54 1.60
CA ASN A 253 15.56 20.50 2.54
C ASN A 253 14.94 19.11 2.29
N GLY A 254 14.29 18.88 1.14
CA GLY A 254 13.49 17.68 0.90
C GLY A 254 14.24 16.35 1.10
N GLU A 255 15.48 16.24 0.59
CA GLU A 255 16.29 15.02 0.78
C GLU A 255 16.71 14.81 2.23
N GLN A 256 17.01 15.88 2.97
CA GLN A 256 17.36 15.78 4.38
C GLN A 256 16.16 15.36 5.24
N ILE A 257 14.97 15.90 4.94
CA ILE A 257 13.71 15.50 5.57
C ILE A 257 13.41 14.03 5.29
N LEU A 258 13.54 13.58 4.04
CA LEU A 258 13.35 12.16 3.68
C LEU A 258 14.27 11.23 4.49
N LYS A 259 15.55 11.61 4.63
CA LYS A 259 16.52 10.85 5.41
C LYS A 259 16.12 10.75 6.89
N LEU A 260 15.72 11.87 7.49
CA LEU A 260 15.28 11.90 8.89
C LEU A 260 14.01 11.07 9.11
N ILE A 261 13.04 11.16 8.19
CA ILE A 261 11.82 10.35 8.24
C ILE A 261 12.14 8.87 8.13
N GLY A 262 13.04 8.48 7.22
CA GLY A 262 13.51 7.09 7.12
C GLY A 262 14.15 6.58 8.41
N GLN A 263 14.96 7.41 9.08
CA GLN A 263 15.53 7.08 10.39
C GLN A 263 14.45 6.89 11.46
N ARG A 264 13.46 7.78 11.51
CA ARG A 264 12.33 7.68 12.44
C ARG A 264 11.51 6.42 12.18
N GLN A 265 11.16 6.13 10.92
CA GLN A 265 10.43 4.93 10.53
C GLN A 265 11.18 3.65 10.91
N ALA A 266 12.50 3.61 10.72
CA ALA A 266 13.32 2.45 11.10
C ALA A 266 13.29 2.16 12.61
N ILE A 267 13.20 3.21 13.45
CA ILE A 267 13.07 3.06 14.92
C ILE A 267 11.65 2.65 15.28
N MET A 268 10.65 3.40 14.82
CA MET A 268 9.27 3.27 15.26
C MET A 268 8.60 2.00 14.76
N LYS A 269 8.91 1.55 13.55
CA LYS A 269 8.37 0.29 13.00
C LYS A 269 8.68 -0.90 13.90
N ASP A 270 9.95 -1.08 14.28
CA ASP A 270 10.36 -2.22 15.11
C ASP A 270 9.76 -2.10 16.53
N ALA A 271 9.68 -0.87 17.07
CA ALA A 271 9.09 -0.60 18.38
C ALA A 271 7.57 -0.92 18.41
N TRP A 272 6.83 -0.45 17.41
CA TRP A 272 5.41 -0.76 17.26
C TRP A 272 5.15 -2.25 17.04
N LEU A 273 5.95 -2.90 16.20
CA LEU A 273 5.81 -4.32 15.95
C LEU A 273 6.06 -5.15 17.23
N THR A 274 7.03 -4.73 18.05
CA THR A 274 7.32 -5.34 19.35
C THR A 274 6.19 -5.14 20.34
N ALA A 275 5.69 -3.90 20.47
CA ALA A 275 4.64 -3.58 21.45
C ALA A 275 3.27 -4.19 21.11
N THR A 276 2.93 -4.23 19.82
CA THR A 276 1.68 -4.86 19.36
C THR A 276 1.73 -6.38 19.42
N GLY A 277 2.94 -6.95 19.32
CA GLY A 277 3.22 -8.37 19.49
C GLY A 277 2.78 -9.23 18.30
N HIS A 278 3.59 -10.22 17.97
CA HIS A 278 3.33 -11.19 16.90
C HIS A 278 3.98 -12.53 17.23
N LYS A 279 3.55 -13.59 16.54
CA LYS A 279 4.14 -14.94 16.70
C LYS A 279 5.26 -15.29 15.73
N ARG A 280 5.56 -14.43 14.75
CA ARG A 280 6.62 -14.68 13.77
C ARG A 280 8.01 -14.73 14.45
N PRO A 281 8.78 -15.81 14.32
CA PRO A 281 10.13 -15.89 14.88
C PRO A 281 11.12 -15.02 14.09
N GLY A 282 12.26 -14.70 14.72
CA GLY A 282 13.40 -14.05 14.07
C GLY A 282 13.17 -12.60 13.64
N MET A 283 12.15 -11.93 14.18
CA MET A 283 12.01 -10.48 14.00
C MET A 283 12.96 -9.73 14.92
N LYS A 284 13.41 -8.57 14.46
CA LYS A 284 14.20 -7.66 15.26
C LYS A 284 13.32 -7.08 16.37
N THR A 285 13.77 -7.21 17.62
CA THR A 285 13.14 -6.55 18.76
C THR A 285 13.42 -5.04 18.71
N GLY A 286 12.35 -4.25 18.72
CA GLY A 286 12.40 -2.81 18.81
C GLY A 286 12.63 -2.33 20.24
N LEU A 287 12.94 -1.04 20.37
CA LEU A 287 13.01 -0.37 21.67
C LEU A 287 11.62 -0.36 22.34
N PRO A 288 11.55 -0.31 23.68
CA PRO A 288 10.31 0.04 24.38
C PRO A 288 9.69 1.32 23.79
N LEU A 289 8.36 1.36 23.63
CA LEU A 289 7.69 2.47 22.93
C LEU A 289 8.02 3.85 23.51
N ASN A 290 8.12 3.97 24.83
CA ASN A 290 8.50 5.23 25.48
C ASN A 290 9.92 5.69 25.12
N GLU A 291 10.87 4.77 24.95
CA GLU A 291 12.24 5.09 24.53
C GLU A 291 12.32 5.38 23.02
N ALA A 292 11.61 4.60 22.21
CA ALA A 292 11.49 4.82 20.78
C ALA A 292 10.88 6.20 20.48
N GLN A 293 9.82 6.57 21.21
CA GLN A 293 9.12 7.84 21.05
C GLN A 293 10.04 9.02 21.35
N LYS A 294 10.85 8.96 22.43
CA LYS A 294 11.82 10.03 22.73
C LYS A 294 12.78 10.29 21.56
N LYS A 295 13.32 9.22 20.95
CA LYS A 295 14.19 9.34 19.78
C LYS A 295 13.43 9.86 18.55
N ALA A 296 12.18 9.42 18.36
CA ALA A 296 11.33 9.91 17.28
C ALA A 296 11.01 11.40 17.42
N ASP A 297 10.82 11.90 18.65
CA ASP A 297 10.53 13.30 18.96
C ASP A 297 11.76 14.21 18.72
N GLU A 298 12.97 13.71 19.00
CA GLU A 298 14.23 14.39 18.67
C GLU A 298 14.40 14.54 17.15
N ILE A 299 14.08 13.49 16.39
CA ILE A 299 14.12 13.52 14.92
C ILE A 299 13.02 14.44 14.37
N GLU A 300 11.81 14.38 14.93
CA GLU A 300 10.69 15.25 14.55
C GLU A 300 11.02 16.73 14.78
N SER A 301 11.73 17.06 15.86
CA SER A 301 12.19 18.42 16.12
C SER A 301 13.16 18.91 15.04
N GLN A 302 14.03 18.05 14.53
CA GLN A 302 14.92 18.37 13.41
C GLN A 302 14.13 18.57 12.11
N ILE A 303 13.17 17.70 11.82
CA ILE A 303 12.29 17.82 10.65
C ILE A 303 11.54 19.16 10.69
N ARG A 304 10.95 19.52 11.83
CA ARG A 304 10.24 20.81 12.01
C ARG A 304 11.12 22.02 11.81
N ASN A 305 12.39 21.96 12.16
CA ASN A 305 13.32 23.05 11.91
C ASN A 305 13.68 23.17 10.42
N LEU A 306 13.69 22.06 9.69
CA LEU A 306 13.94 22.06 8.24
C LEU A 306 12.73 22.51 7.42
N LEU A 307 11.51 22.41 7.96
CA LEU A 307 10.26 22.85 7.34
C LEU A 307 9.99 24.36 7.46
N LYS A 308 10.74 25.07 8.32
CA LYS A 308 10.69 26.53 8.47
C LYS A 308 11.46 27.21 7.35
#